data_AF-A0A0R2XVI9-F1
#
_entry.id   AF-A0A0R2XVI9-F1
#
_cell.length_a   1.000
_cell.length_b   1.000
_cell.length_c   1.000
_cell.angle_alpha   90.00
_cell.angle_beta   90.00
_cell.angle_gamma   90.00
#
_symmetry.space_group_name_H-M   'P 1'
#
loop_
_entity.id
_entity.type
_entity.pdbx_description
1 polymer ?
#
loop_
_entity_poly.entity_id
_entity_poly.type
_entity_poly.pdbx_seq_one_letter_code
_entity_poly.pdbx_strand_id
1 'polypeptide(L)'
;MLSIEISLHSPLQSARGVRPAAGYFLAMALAVCLASLPLPAVAQDDDQLTVLDLDQPLRLDFGGFWEKDYRRSDNWQDELTRKMRLRQESAARQGGNPGAAARVSVPPISIGNINLNGSRGRGASIVDLARLAEYISRQTTLRIDQTRDEIRIERRGDSSLVCGTGWQVVQTFTSSYGVEACGWDGQQLVFQTMLPDDLIVVHRFSVSSDGLLLNLITSVISKGSESFDLRQAFNRYDAPRAEFDCEQTLSRGRVCSQAGSPQ
;
A
#
# COMPACT_ATOMS: atom_id res chain seq x y z
N MET A 1 20.41 -53.90 25.70
CA MET A 1 21.01 -53.30 26.91
C MET A 1 20.46 -51.88 27.00
N LEU A 2 19.65 -51.43 27.95
CA LEU A 2 19.20 -51.96 29.23
C LEU A 2 17.66 -51.98 29.29
N SER A 3 17.14 -53.00 29.96
CA SER A 3 15.76 -53.14 30.43
C SER A 3 15.58 -52.40 31.75
N ILE A 4 14.37 -51.89 32.03
CA ILE A 4 13.93 -51.57 33.40
C ILE A 4 12.61 -52.32 33.66
N GLU A 5 12.64 -53.08 34.75
CA GLU A 5 11.62 -53.99 35.31
C GLU A 5 10.47 -53.24 36.01
N ILE A 6 9.22 -53.64 35.79
CA ILE A 6 8.33 -54.47 36.66
C ILE A 6 8.05 -53.90 38.07
N SER A 7 6.77 -53.67 38.36
CA SER A 7 6.16 -54.11 39.63
C SER A 7 4.65 -54.31 39.48
N LEU A 8 4.25 -55.58 39.52
CA LEU A 8 2.90 -56.05 39.78
C LEU A 8 2.46 -55.63 41.20
N HIS A 9 1.18 -55.33 41.40
CA HIS A 9 0.48 -55.67 42.64
C HIS A 9 -0.96 -56.10 42.30
N SER A 10 -1.23 -57.39 42.48
CA SER A 10 -2.56 -57.91 42.78
C SER A 10 -2.57 -58.30 44.25
N PRO A 11 -3.75 -58.27 44.89
CA PRO A 11 -4.07 -59.38 45.78
C PRO A 11 -5.44 -59.99 45.46
N LEU A 12 -5.46 -61.31 45.70
CA LEU A 12 -6.56 -62.25 45.59
C LEU A 12 -7.28 -62.38 46.95
N GLN A 13 -8.46 -63.03 46.92
CA GLN A 13 -9.21 -63.68 48.03
C GLN A 13 -10.12 -62.78 48.90
N SER A 14 -11.30 -63.20 49.39
CA SER A 14 -12.08 -64.46 49.37
C SER A 14 -13.53 -64.20 49.84
N ALA A 15 -14.38 -65.19 49.58
CA ALA A 15 -15.83 -65.36 49.75
C ALA A 15 -16.53 -64.99 51.07
N ARG A 16 -17.82 -64.61 50.98
CA ARG A 16 -19.00 -65.39 51.44
C ARG A 16 -20.30 -64.62 51.16
N GLY A 17 -21.38 -65.36 50.95
CA GLY A 17 -22.62 -64.88 50.30
C GLY A 17 -23.70 -64.35 51.25
N VAL A 18 -24.84 -64.01 50.64
CA VAL A 18 -26.24 -64.29 51.04
C VAL A 18 -27.15 -63.53 50.05
N ARG A 19 -28.16 -64.22 49.50
CA ARG A 19 -29.27 -63.71 48.66
C ARG A 19 -30.46 -63.31 49.58
N PRO A 20 -31.60 -62.76 49.10
CA PRO A 20 -31.89 -61.83 47.99
C PRO A 20 -32.94 -60.75 48.39
N ALA A 21 -33.15 -59.72 47.57
CA ALA A 21 -34.45 -59.02 47.42
C ALA A 21 -34.35 -58.09 46.19
N ALA A 22 -34.96 -58.44 45.07
CA ALA A 22 -36.25 -57.91 44.63
C ALA A 22 -36.20 -56.40 44.28
N GLY A 23 -36.23 -56.10 42.97
CA GLY A 23 -36.75 -54.82 42.49
C GLY A 23 -35.80 -53.90 41.70
N TYR A 24 -35.16 -54.37 40.62
CA TYR A 24 -34.49 -53.44 39.67
C TYR A 24 -34.63 -53.87 38.20
N PHE A 25 -35.82 -54.33 37.79
CA PHE A 25 -36.08 -54.72 36.40
C PHE A 25 -36.59 -53.58 35.48
N LEU A 26 -36.70 -52.35 35.97
CA LEU A 26 -37.26 -51.23 35.19
C LEU A 26 -36.23 -50.16 34.76
N ALA A 27 -34.98 -50.22 35.24
CA ALA A 27 -33.98 -49.19 34.96
C ALA A 27 -33.05 -49.48 33.77
N MET A 28 -33.01 -50.71 33.25
CA MET A 28 -32.07 -51.12 32.18
C MET A 28 -32.59 -50.93 30.75
N ALA A 29 -33.88 -50.63 30.56
CA ALA A 29 -34.44 -50.46 29.21
C ALA A 29 -34.28 -49.03 28.66
N LEU A 30 -34.06 -48.02 29.50
CA LEU A 30 -33.93 -46.63 29.06
C LEU A 30 -32.49 -46.22 28.71
N ALA A 31 -31.49 -47.00 29.14
CA ALA A 31 -30.08 -46.69 28.92
C ALA A 31 -29.54 -47.16 27.56
N VAL A 32 -30.23 -48.07 26.87
CA VAL A 32 -29.77 -48.65 25.59
C VAL A 32 -30.28 -47.89 24.36
N CYS A 33 -31.38 -47.11 24.48
CA CYS A 33 -31.93 -46.34 23.36
C CYS A 33 -31.30 -44.95 23.14
N LEU A 34 -30.38 -44.51 24.00
CA LEU A 34 -29.68 -43.21 23.84
C LEU A 34 -28.33 -43.33 23.12
N ALA A 35 -27.91 -44.53 22.72
CA ALA A 35 -26.60 -44.78 22.09
C ALA A 35 -26.64 -44.81 20.54
N SER A 36 -27.78 -44.51 19.91
CA SER A 36 -27.96 -44.59 18.44
C SER A 36 -28.29 -43.25 17.77
N LEU A 37 -27.98 -42.12 18.41
CA LEU A 37 -28.04 -40.81 17.75
C LEU A 37 -26.79 -40.63 16.86
N PRO A 38 -26.95 -40.45 15.53
CA PRO A 38 -25.82 -40.10 14.68
C PRO A 38 -25.31 -38.72 15.09
N LEU A 39 -24.07 -38.68 15.56
CA LEU A 39 -23.35 -37.43 15.76
C LEU A 39 -23.23 -36.71 14.42
N PRO A 40 -23.60 -35.43 14.31
CA PRO A 40 -23.28 -34.66 13.11
C PRO A 40 -21.76 -34.63 12.99
N ALA A 41 -21.25 -35.15 11.88
CA ALA A 41 -19.86 -35.01 11.50
C ALA A 41 -19.58 -33.49 11.40
N VAL A 42 -18.81 -32.97 12.35
CA VAL A 42 -18.17 -31.66 12.22
C VAL A 42 -17.25 -31.80 11.02
N ALA A 43 -17.62 -31.17 9.92
CA ALA A 43 -16.71 -30.94 8.81
C ALA A 43 -15.51 -30.18 9.40
N GLN A 44 -14.35 -30.83 9.42
CA GLN A 44 -13.08 -30.13 9.62
C GLN A 44 -12.93 -29.23 8.39
N ASP A 45 -13.33 -27.97 8.53
CA ASP A 45 -12.79 -26.91 7.70
C ASP A 45 -11.29 -26.95 7.97
N ASP A 46 -10.51 -27.25 6.93
CA ASP A 46 -9.05 -27.20 6.98
C ASP A 46 -8.68 -25.74 7.23
N ASP A 47 -8.64 -25.40 8.52
CA ASP A 47 -8.16 -24.13 9.07
C ASP A 47 -6.68 -24.06 8.72
N GLN A 48 -6.40 -23.63 7.50
CA GLN A 48 -5.07 -23.39 6.98
C GLN A 48 -4.52 -22.18 7.74
N LEU A 49 -4.03 -22.46 8.96
CA LEU A 49 -3.25 -21.54 9.76
C LEU A 49 -2.17 -20.97 8.86
N THR A 50 -2.29 -19.69 8.53
CA THR A 50 -1.29 -18.95 7.79
C THR A 50 -0.04 -18.94 8.66
N VAL A 51 0.92 -19.82 8.34
CA VAL A 51 2.22 -19.83 9.00
C VAL A 51 2.85 -18.48 8.71
N LEU A 52 2.87 -17.63 9.74
CA LEU A 52 3.60 -16.37 9.71
C LEU A 52 5.07 -16.73 9.50
N ASP A 53 5.58 -16.34 8.34
CA ASP A 53 7.00 -16.40 8.05
C ASP A 53 7.65 -15.18 8.67
N LEU A 54 8.37 -15.41 9.78
CA LEU A 54 9.05 -14.36 10.52
C LEU A 54 10.21 -13.73 9.72
N ASP A 55 10.65 -14.37 8.63
CA ASP A 55 11.69 -13.83 7.75
C ASP A 55 11.14 -12.75 6.80
N GLN A 56 9.82 -12.73 6.59
CA GLN A 56 9.14 -11.72 5.78
C GLN A 56 8.59 -10.58 6.67
N PRO A 57 8.87 -9.30 6.35
CA PRO A 57 8.31 -8.20 7.11
C PRO A 57 6.79 -8.22 7.12
N LEU A 58 6.20 -8.01 8.29
CA LEU A 58 4.77 -7.74 8.39
C LEU A 58 4.47 -6.39 7.72
N ARG A 59 3.94 -6.44 6.50
CA ARG A 59 3.48 -5.27 5.74
C ARG A 59 1.98 -5.11 5.92
N LEU A 60 1.50 -3.86 5.95
CA LEU A 60 0.08 -3.60 5.79
C LEU A 60 -0.37 -4.07 4.40
N ASP A 61 -1.62 -4.48 4.31
CA ASP A 61 -2.23 -4.88 3.05
C ASP A 61 -2.77 -3.65 2.30
N PHE A 62 -2.21 -3.38 1.13
CA PHE A 62 -2.64 -2.35 0.21
C PHE A 62 -3.66 -2.88 -0.82
N GLY A 63 -3.90 -4.19 -0.83
CA GLY A 63 -4.69 -4.89 -1.84
C GLY A 63 -6.12 -4.37 -1.96
N GLY A 64 -6.58 -4.19 -3.20
CA GLY A 64 -7.96 -3.82 -3.50
C GLY A 64 -8.09 -2.72 -4.53
N PHE A 65 -9.31 -2.19 -4.63
CA PHE A 65 -9.66 -1.10 -5.54
C PHE A 65 -9.83 0.20 -4.75
N TRP A 66 -9.25 1.25 -5.29
CA TRP A 66 -9.12 2.55 -4.63
C TRP A 66 -9.64 3.65 -5.54
N GLU A 67 -10.53 4.50 -5.04
CA GLU A 67 -11.09 5.64 -5.77
C GLU A 67 -10.72 6.96 -5.07
N LYS A 68 -10.32 7.95 -5.85
CA LYS A 68 -9.81 9.23 -5.35
C LYS A 68 -10.90 10.01 -4.59
N ASP A 69 -10.58 10.39 -3.37
CA ASP A 69 -11.34 11.37 -2.59
C ASP A 69 -10.85 12.77 -2.93
N TYR A 70 -11.58 13.47 -3.81
CA TYR A 70 -11.25 14.84 -4.21
C TYR A 70 -11.33 15.86 -3.08
N ARG A 71 -12.05 15.57 -1.98
CA ARG A 71 -12.16 16.50 -0.86
C ARG A 71 -10.94 16.46 0.05
N ARG A 72 -10.28 15.31 0.11
CA ARG A 72 -9.07 15.08 0.91
C ARG A 72 -7.77 15.20 0.11
N SER A 73 -7.87 15.16 -1.21
CA SER A 73 -6.75 15.34 -2.12
C SER A 73 -6.45 16.82 -2.33
N ASP A 74 -5.18 17.13 -2.56
CA ASP A 74 -4.74 18.48 -2.87
C ASP A 74 -5.20 18.92 -4.27
N ASN A 75 -5.43 20.23 -4.42
CA ASN A 75 -5.60 20.89 -5.71
C ASN A 75 -4.26 21.54 -6.12
N TRP A 76 -3.73 21.20 -7.30
CA TRP A 76 -2.41 21.67 -7.72
C TRP A 76 -2.32 23.19 -7.91
N GLN A 77 -3.41 23.87 -8.29
CA GLN A 77 -3.40 25.32 -8.46
C GLN A 77 -3.31 26.02 -7.11
N ASP A 78 -4.01 25.47 -6.11
CA ASP A 78 -3.99 26.00 -4.74
C ASP A 78 -2.61 25.79 -4.11
N GLU A 79 -2.00 24.60 -4.30
CA GLU A 79 -0.64 24.32 -3.81
C GLU A 79 0.42 25.15 -4.54
N LEU A 80 0.30 25.35 -5.85
CA LEU A 80 1.18 26.26 -6.59
C LEU A 80 1.05 27.70 -6.10
N THR A 81 -0.18 28.19 -5.91
CA THR A 81 -0.45 29.54 -5.40
C THR A 81 0.13 29.71 -3.99
N ARG A 82 -0.05 28.70 -3.13
CA ARG A 82 0.55 28.65 -1.79
C ARG A 82 2.08 28.74 -1.86
N LYS A 83 2.74 27.90 -2.67
CA LYS A 83 4.21 27.91 -2.80
C LYS A 83 4.74 29.24 -3.36
N MET A 84 4.06 29.81 -4.36
CA MET A 84 4.41 31.12 -4.91
C MET A 84 4.29 32.25 -3.88
N ARG A 85 3.21 32.26 -3.08
CA ARG A 85 3.04 33.22 -1.98
C ARG A 85 4.15 33.09 -0.94
N LEU A 86 4.46 31.87 -0.49
CA LEU A 86 5.55 31.62 0.48
C LEU A 86 6.91 32.09 -0.04
N ARG A 87 7.19 31.91 -1.33
CA ARG A 87 8.40 32.42 -1.98
C ARG A 87 8.44 33.95 -2.03
N GLN A 88 7.32 34.61 -2.31
CA GLN A 88 7.26 36.08 -2.28
C GLN A 88 7.49 36.62 -0.87
N GLU A 89 6.89 35.98 0.14
CA GLU A 89 7.07 36.33 1.54
C GLU A 89 8.52 36.13 2.01
N SER A 90 9.19 35.05 1.59
CA SER A 90 10.60 34.81 1.94
C SER A 90 11.53 35.82 1.26
N ALA A 91 11.28 36.16 -0.01
CA ALA A 91 12.03 37.20 -0.73
C ALA A 91 11.84 38.59 -0.09
N ALA A 92 10.61 38.95 0.31
CA ALA A 92 10.33 40.20 1.01
C ALA A 92 11.04 40.28 2.37
N ARG A 93 11.11 39.17 3.12
CA ARG A 93 11.89 39.10 4.38
C ARG A 93 13.39 39.27 4.16
N GLN A 94 13.94 38.71 3.08
CA GLN A 94 15.35 38.87 2.74
C GLN A 94 15.69 40.30 2.29
N GLY A 95 14.77 40.97 1.58
CA GLY A 95 14.91 42.39 1.21
C GLY A 95 14.63 43.37 2.36
N GLY A 96 13.97 42.92 3.43
CA GLY A 96 13.53 43.74 4.56
C GLY A 96 14.56 43.92 5.67
N ASN A 97 15.81 43.49 5.52
CA ASN A 97 16.86 43.67 6.53
C ASN A 97 17.48 45.08 6.41
N PRO A 98 17.13 46.07 7.27
CA PRO A 98 17.54 47.47 7.10
C PRO A 98 19.00 47.73 7.53
N GLY A 99 19.71 46.70 8.02
CA GLY A 99 21.03 46.83 8.66
C GLY A 99 22.24 46.56 7.77
N ALA A 100 22.06 46.22 6.48
CA ALA A 100 23.17 45.79 5.63
C ALA A 100 23.10 46.36 4.20
N ALA A 101 22.94 47.68 4.04
CA ALA A 101 23.51 48.45 2.91
C ALA A 101 23.12 49.93 2.99
N ALA A 102 23.86 50.72 3.78
CA ALA A 102 24.06 52.12 3.43
C ALA A 102 25.00 52.22 2.21
N ARG A 103 24.60 51.67 1.05
CA ARG A 103 25.23 51.88 -0.27
C ARG A 103 24.18 51.70 -1.37
N VAL A 104 23.53 52.81 -1.71
CA VAL A 104 23.07 53.25 -3.04
C VAL A 104 22.87 52.15 -4.11
N SER A 105 21.62 51.91 -4.51
CA SER A 105 21.15 52.06 -5.91
C SER A 105 19.71 51.51 -6.09
N VAL A 106 18.75 52.43 -6.22
CA VAL A 106 17.50 52.44 -7.03
C VAL A 106 16.54 51.21 -6.97
N PRO A 107 15.22 51.44 -6.78
CA PRO A 107 14.24 50.37 -6.58
C PRO A 107 13.77 49.74 -7.91
N PRO A 108 13.29 48.49 -7.88
CA PRO A 108 12.23 48.09 -8.78
C PRO A 108 10.97 47.71 -8.00
N ILE A 109 10.01 48.64 -7.98
CA ILE A 109 8.60 48.25 -7.95
C ILE A 109 8.13 48.39 -9.39
N SER A 110 7.73 47.30 -10.04
CA SER A 110 6.38 47.23 -10.62
C SER A 110 6.03 45.84 -11.14
N ILE A 111 4.76 45.53 -10.92
CA ILE A 111 3.99 44.39 -11.39
C ILE A 111 3.81 44.54 -12.91
N GLY A 112 4.13 43.48 -13.64
CA GLY A 112 4.15 43.46 -15.11
C GLY A 112 5.58 43.51 -15.63
N ASN A 113 6.02 42.40 -16.23
CA ASN A 113 7.38 42.07 -16.69
C ASN A 113 8.25 41.36 -15.63
N ILE A 114 8.34 40.03 -15.82
CA ILE A 114 9.10 39.08 -15.01
C ILE A 114 10.59 39.42 -15.10
N ASN A 115 11.12 40.14 -14.10
CA ASN A 115 12.55 40.32 -13.92
C ASN A 115 13.11 39.19 -13.05
N LEU A 116 13.45 38.08 -13.69
CA LEU A 116 14.24 36.98 -13.13
C LEU A 116 15.72 37.37 -13.07
N ASN A 117 16.08 38.38 -12.29
CA ASN A 117 17.49 38.70 -12.07
C ASN A 117 18.06 37.83 -10.95
N GLY A 118 18.63 36.70 -11.38
CA GLY A 118 19.29 35.72 -10.52
C GLY A 118 19.72 34.45 -11.28
N SER A 119 20.20 34.58 -12.51
CA SER A 119 20.83 33.48 -13.26
C SER A 119 22.17 33.10 -12.64
N ARG A 120 22.17 32.16 -11.68
CA ARG A 120 23.28 31.22 -11.44
C ARG A 120 22.70 29.88 -10.97
N GLY A 121 22.44 28.96 -11.90
CA GLY A 121 22.07 27.56 -11.62
C GLY A 121 20.58 27.24 -11.46
N ARG A 122 19.69 27.88 -12.25
CA ARG A 122 18.23 27.67 -12.16
C ARG A 122 17.86 26.20 -12.43
N GLY A 123 17.42 25.48 -11.40
CA GLY A 123 16.64 24.26 -11.56
C GLY A 123 15.30 24.52 -12.26
N ALA A 124 14.50 23.47 -12.45
CA ALA A 124 13.22 23.58 -13.15
C ALA A 124 12.29 24.64 -12.52
N SER A 125 11.46 25.30 -13.36
CA SER A 125 10.45 26.23 -12.88
C SER A 125 9.44 25.52 -12.00
N ILE A 126 9.07 26.12 -10.86
CA ILE A 126 8.05 25.55 -9.97
C ILE A 126 6.69 25.33 -10.68
N VAL A 127 6.40 26.16 -11.70
CA VAL A 127 5.19 26.01 -12.52
C VAL A 127 5.27 24.76 -13.39
N ASP A 128 6.45 24.46 -13.94
CA ASP A 128 6.66 23.27 -14.78
C ASP A 128 6.63 22.00 -13.92
N LEU A 129 7.24 22.05 -12.73
CA LEU A 129 7.14 20.97 -11.74
C LEU A 129 5.70 20.72 -11.31
N ALA A 130 4.91 21.77 -11.08
CA ALA A 130 3.50 21.65 -10.73
C ALA A 130 2.67 21.00 -11.85
N ARG A 131 2.88 21.42 -13.10
CA ARG A 131 2.20 20.83 -14.27
C ARG A 131 2.56 19.37 -14.45
N LEU A 132 3.82 19.00 -14.25
CA LEU A 132 4.24 17.61 -14.31
C LEU A 132 3.63 16.79 -13.17
N ALA A 133 3.64 17.30 -11.94
CA ALA A 133 3.04 16.64 -10.80
C ALA A 133 1.55 16.37 -11.03
N GLU A 134 0.80 17.34 -11.57
CA GLU A 134 -0.59 17.15 -11.98
C GLU A 134 -0.72 16.11 -13.09
N TYR A 135 0.14 16.18 -14.11
CA TYR A 135 0.11 15.24 -15.22
C TYR A 135 0.25 13.80 -14.73
N ILE A 136 1.17 13.54 -13.80
CA ILE A 136 1.43 12.21 -13.26
C ILE A 136 0.30 11.80 -12.29
N SER A 137 -0.23 12.75 -11.53
CA SER A 137 -1.25 12.52 -10.49
C SER A 137 -2.69 12.55 -11.02
N ARG A 138 -2.90 12.47 -12.33
CA ARG A 138 -4.26 12.48 -12.95
C ARG A 138 -5.13 11.27 -12.60
N GLN A 139 -4.54 10.24 -12.02
CA GLN A 139 -5.22 8.97 -11.78
C GLN A 139 -6.34 9.14 -10.75
N THR A 140 -7.54 8.66 -11.11
CA THR A 140 -8.73 8.75 -10.26
C THR A 140 -9.04 7.42 -9.59
N THR A 141 -8.52 6.32 -10.13
CA THR A 141 -8.72 4.96 -9.63
C THR A 141 -7.39 4.20 -9.66
N LEU A 142 -7.14 3.39 -8.64
CA LEU A 142 -6.00 2.47 -8.57
C LEU A 142 -6.51 1.06 -8.30
N ARG A 143 -5.87 0.07 -8.91
CA ARG A 143 -6.04 -1.35 -8.55
C ARG A 143 -4.71 -1.84 -8.01
N ILE A 144 -4.71 -2.35 -6.78
CA ILE A 144 -3.50 -2.85 -6.14
C ILE A 144 -3.69 -4.35 -5.91
N ASP A 145 -2.81 -5.15 -6.49
CA ASP A 145 -2.67 -6.55 -6.15
C ASP A 145 -1.44 -6.71 -5.26
N GLN A 146 -1.65 -7.25 -4.07
CA GLN A 146 -0.56 -7.57 -3.16
C GLN A 146 -0.54 -9.07 -2.92
N THR A 147 0.57 -9.69 -3.27
CA THR A 147 0.88 -11.08 -2.97
C THR A 147 1.93 -11.11 -1.85
N ARG A 148 2.37 -12.32 -1.49
CA ARG A 148 3.44 -12.48 -0.50
C ARG A 148 4.75 -11.86 -0.95
N ASP A 149 5.08 -11.91 -2.23
CA ASP A 149 6.42 -11.57 -2.75
C ASP A 149 6.43 -10.24 -3.53
N GLU A 150 5.28 -9.86 -4.09
CA GLU A 150 5.15 -8.73 -4.99
C GLU A 150 3.90 -7.91 -4.67
N ILE A 151 4.02 -6.59 -4.80
CA ILE A 151 2.92 -5.65 -4.92
C ILE A 151 2.92 -5.01 -6.30
N ARG A 152 1.75 -4.98 -6.94
CA ARG A 152 1.50 -4.43 -8.27
C ARG A 152 0.40 -3.39 -8.21
N ILE A 153 0.71 -2.18 -8.66
CA ILE A 153 -0.22 -1.04 -8.68
C ILE A 153 -0.53 -0.71 -10.13
N GLU A 154 -1.77 -0.95 -10.53
CA GLU A 154 -2.26 -0.64 -11.85
C GLU A 154 -2.97 0.70 -11.88
N ARG A 155 -2.67 1.45 -12.94
CA ARG A 155 -3.11 2.83 -13.15
C ARG A 155 -3.65 2.93 -14.56
N ARG A 156 -4.87 3.46 -14.72
CA ARG A 156 -5.52 3.48 -16.03
C ARG A 156 -4.72 4.38 -16.99
N GLY A 157 -4.28 3.82 -18.10
CA GLY A 157 -3.57 4.56 -19.14
C GLY A 157 -2.12 4.92 -18.78
N ASP A 158 -1.53 4.24 -17.80
CA ASP A 158 -0.13 4.36 -17.41
C ASP A 158 0.46 2.95 -17.18
N SER A 159 1.78 2.83 -17.07
CA SER A 159 2.43 1.56 -16.73
C SER A 159 2.19 1.19 -15.27
N SER A 160 2.06 -0.11 -15.01
CA SER A 160 1.94 -0.63 -13.65
C SER A 160 3.24 -0.44 -12.88
N LEU A 161 3.14 -0.04 -11.61
CA LEU A 161 4.27 0.01 -10.69
C LEU A 161 4.35 -1.34 -9.97
N VAL A 162 5.54 -1.96 -9.96
CA VAL A 162 5.71 -3.32 -9.43
C VAL A 162 6.87 -3.30 -8.43
N CYS A 163 6.66 -3.82 -7.22
CA CYS A 163 7.71 -3.88 -6.22
C CYS A 163 7.72 -5.20 -5.44
N GLY A 164 8.89 -5.61 -4.97
CA GLY A 164 9.00 -6.71 -4.01
C GLY A 164 8.49 -6.29 -2.63
N THR A 165 8.02 -7.25 -1.84
CA THR A 165 7.59 -7.04 -0.44
C THR A 165 8.74 -7.13 0.58
N GLY A 166 9.92 -7.58 0.13
CA GLY A 166 11.12 -7.76 0.94
C GLY A 166 11.77 -6.45 1.42
N TRP A 167 12.97 -6.57 2.00
CA TRP A 167 13.73 -5.44 2.55
C TRP A 167 14.60 -4.71 1.53
N GLN A 168 14.83 -5.33 0.37
CA GLN A 168 15.77 -4.82 -0.62
C GLN A 168 15.13 -3.73 -1.47
N VAL A 169 15.92 -2.71 -1.82
CA VAL A 169 15.55 -1.80 -2.90
C VAL A 169 15.73 -2.54 -4.21
N VAL A 170 14.67 -2.59 -5.01
CA VAL A 170 14.66 -3.31 -6.28
C VAL A 170 14.62 -2.29 -7.41
N GLN A 171 15.55 -2.40 -8.36
CA GLN A 171 15.42 -1.67 -9.62
C GLN A 171 14.35 -2.36 -10.46
N THR A 172 13.25 -1.65 -10.71
CA THR A 172 12.05 -2.19 -11.37
C THR A 172 12.11 -1.97 -12.88
N PHE A 173 12.78 -0.90 -13.32
CA PHE A 173 12.88 -0.53 -14.72
C PHE A 173 14.17 0.24 -15.03
N THR A 174 14.72 0.05 -16.22
CA THR A 174 15.84 0.84 -16.74
C THR A 174 15.69 1.04 -18.24
N SER A 175 15.87 2.28 -18.69
CA SER A 175 15.86 2.65 -20.10
C SER A 175 16.72 3.90 -20.35
N SER A 176 16.87 4.29 -21.62
CA SER A 176 17.47 5.57 -21.98
C SER A 176 16.71 6.80 -21.45
N TYR A 177 15.45 6.63 -21.06
CA TYR A 177 14.56 7.70 -20.61
C TYR A 177 14.40 7.75 -19.09
N GLY A 178 15.08 6.89 -18.35
CA GLY A 178 15.05 6.90 -16.90
C GLY A 178 15.25 5.53 -16.27
N VAL A 179 15.46 5.56 -14.96
CA VAL A 179 15.62 4.38 -14.10
C VAL A 179 14.58 4.47 -12.99
N GLU A 180 13.88 3.38 -12.73
CA GLU A 180 12.95 3.26 -11.61
C GLU A 180 13.46 2.24 -10.61
N ALA A 181 13.36 2.60 -9.34
CA ALA A 181 13.59 1.70 -8.22
C ALA A 181 12.46 1.84 -7.21
N CYS A 182 12.21 0.78 -6.46
CA CYS A 182 11.19 0.74 -5.43
C CYS A 182 11.73 0.10 -4.15
N GLY A 183 11.08 0.39 -3.03
CA GLY A 183 11.37 -0.24 -1.76
C GLY A 183 10.41 0.21 -0.67
N TRP A 184 10.60 -0.38 0.51
CA TRP A 184 9.78 -0.07 1.68
C TRP A 184 10.52 0.85 2.64
N ASP A 185 9.86 1.93 3.04
CA ASP A 185 10.30 2.85 4.08
C ASP A 185 9.32 2.71 5.27
N GLY A 186 9.68 1.86 6.22
CA GLY A 186 8.77 1.41 7.28
C GLY A 186 7.55 0.69 6.71
N GLN A 187 6.35 1.25 6.91
CA GLN A 187 5.08 0.73 6.38
C GLN A 187 4.67 1.41 5.06
N GLN A 188 5.51 2.29 4.52
CA GLN A 188 5.23 3.03 3.31
C GLN A 188 5.96 2.38 2.13
N LEU A 189 5.25 2.24 1.02
CA LEU A 189 5.84 1.78 -0.23
C LEU A 189 6.29 3.00 -1.03
N VAL A 190 7.55 2.99 -1.46
CA VAL A 190 8.17 4.11 -2.15
C VAL A 190 8.65 3.65 -3.52
N PHE A 191 8.24 4.35 -4.56
CA PHE A 191 8.81 4.26 -5.91
C PHE A 191 9.54 5.55 -6.21
N GLN A 192 10.73 5.44 -6.79
CA GLN A 192 11.53 6.56 -7.24
C GLN A 192 11.92 6.35 -8.69
N THR A 193 11.53 7.29 -9.53
CA THR A 193 11.90 7.33 -10.95
C THR A 193 12.86 8.49 -11.18
N MET A 194 14.08 8.16 -11.57
CA MET A 194 15.08 9.13 -12.04
C MET A 194 14.90 9.31 -13.54
N LEU A 195 14.56 10.52 -13.94
CA LEU A 195 14.41 10.95 -15.33
C LEU A 195 15.65 11.74 -15.77
N PRO A 196 15.82 11.99 -17.08
CA PRO A 196 16.83 12.92 -17.58
C PRO A 196 16.76 14.31 -16.93
N ASP A 197 17.82 15.10 -17.10
CA ASP A 197 17.91 16.48 -16.61
C ASP A 197 17.80 16.65 -15.08
N ASP A 198 18.32 15.67 -14.33
CA ASP A 198 18.32 15.66 -12.85
C ASP A 198 16.89 15.79 -12.25
N LEU A 199 15.89 15.27 -12.96
CA LEU A 199 14.49 15.25 -12.53
C LEU A 199 14.18 13.91 -11.84
N ILE A 200 13.59 13.96 -10.67
CA ILE A 200 13.25 12.78 -9.87
C ILE A 200 11.78 12.86 -9.49
N VAL A 201 11.04 11.78 -9.77
CA VAL A 201 9.66 11.60 -9.34
C VAL A 201 9.65 10.56 -8.23
N VAL A 202 9.00 10.86 -7.10
CA VAL A 202 8.83 9.93 -5.98
C VAL A 202 7.35 9.74 -5.73
N HIS A 203 6.91 8.48 -5.73
CA HIS A 203 5.58 8.08 -5.28
C HIS A 203 5.70 7.39 -3.94
N ARG A 204 5.03 7.91 -2.92
CA ARG A 204 5.00 7.33 -1.58
C ARG A 204 3.57 6.96 -1.23
N PHE A 205 3.32 5.67 -1.10
CA PHE A 205 2.05 5.09 -0.74
C PHE A 205 2.02 4.74 0.75
N SER A 206 0.91 5.01 1.40
CA SER A 206 0.64 4.56 2.76
C SER A 206 -0.83 4.20 2.91
N VAL A 207 -1.13 3.07 3.54
CA VAL A 207 -2.50 2.66 3.86
C VAL A 207 -2.77 2.84 5.35
N SER A 208 -4.00 3.21 5.70
CA SER A 208 -4.45 3.26 7.09
C SER A 208 -4.56 1.86 7.68
N SER A 209 -4.48 1.76 9.01
CA SER A 209 -4.55 0.47 9.72
C SER A 209 -5.88 -0.26 9.57
N ASP A 210 -6.96 0.46 9.27
CA ASP A 210 -8.28 -0.10 8.97
C ASP A 210 -8.41 -0.56 7.51
N GLY A 211 -7.42 -0.30 6.66
CA GLY A 211 -7.43 -0.64 5.24
C GLY A 211 -8.47 0.12 4.42
N LEU A 212 -8.99 1.25 4.91
CA LEU A 212 -10.05 2.02 4.24
C LEU A 212 -9.56 3.24 3.48
N LEU A 213 -8.38 3.76 3.85
CA LEU A 213 -7.79 4.96 3.26
C LEU A 213 -6.38 4.67 2.74
N LEU A 214 -6.15 5.00 1.47
CA LEU A 214 -4.83 5.01 0.85
C LEU A 214 -4.42 6.45 0.60
N ASN A 215 -3.24 6.83 1.07
CA ASN A 215 -2.62 8.10 0.71
C ASN A 215 -1.47 7.87 -0.28
N LEU A 216 -1.39 8.71 -1.29
CA LEU A 216 -0.30 8.81 -2.24
C LEU A 216 0.27 10.22 -2.18
N ILE A 217 1.56 10.34 -1.90
CA ILE A 217 2.30 11.58 -2.09
C ILE A 217 3.14 11.44 -3.35
N THR A 218 2.91 12.32 -4.32
CA THR A 218 3.72 12.45 -5.52
C THR A 218 4.61 13.67 -5.38
N SER A 219 5.93 13.46 -5.32
CA SER A 219 6.93 14.51 -5.25
C SER A 219 7.71 14.59 -6.56
N VAL A 220 7.76 15.77 -7.15
CA VAL A 220 8.57 16.06 -8.34
C VAL A 220 9.70 16.99 -7.94
N ILE A 221 10.93 16.52 -8.11
CA ILE A 221 12.14 17.15 -7.60
C ILE A 221 13.05 17.43 -8.79
N SER A 222 13.53 18.66 -8.90
CA SER A 222 14.61 19.02 -9.83
C SER A 222 15.74 19.68 -9.07
N LYS A 223 16.98 19.29 -9.39
CA LYS A 223 18.18 19.82 -8.74
C LYS A 223 18.24 21.34 -8.78
N GLY A 224 18.53 21.96 -7.63
CA GLY A 224 18.61 23.43 -7.51
C GLY A 224 17.26 24.15 -7.54
N SER A 225 16.15 23.40 -7.46
CA SER A 225 14.80 23.95 -7.31
C SER A 225 14.10 23.35 -6.09
N GLU A 226 13.07 24.06 -5.63
CA GLU A 226 12.15 23.54 -4.61
C GLU A 226 11.31 22.41 -5.23
N SER A 227 11.11 21.31 -4.51
CA SER A 227 10.23 20.22 -4.96
C SER A 227 8.79 20.71 -5.11
N PHE A 228 7.99 20.00 -5.91
CA PHE A 228 6.54 20.16 -5.94
C PHE A 228 5.88 18.86 -5.50
N ASP A 229 5.00 18.94 -4.51
CA ASP A 229 4.43 17.77 -3.85
C ASP A 229 2.90 17.85 -3.96
N LEU A 230 2.26 16.73 -4.29
CA LEU A 230 0.81 16.60 -4.29
C LEU A 230 0.42 15.41 -3.43
N ARG A 231 -0.48 15.63 -2.47
CA ARG A 231 -1.13 14.57 -1.72
C ARG A 231 -2.44 14.19 -2.38
N GLN A 232 -2.66 12.90 -2.50
CA GLN A 232 -3.90 12.31 -2.95
C GLN A 232 -4.37 11.31 -1.91
N ALA A 233 -5.66 11.34 -1.64
CA ALA A 233 -6.31 10.38 -0.77
C ALA A 233 -7.28 9.55 -1.60
N PHE A 234 -7.36 8.26 -1.32
CA PHE A 234 -8.25 7.33 -1.98
C PHE A 234 -9.02 6.53 -0.94
N ASN A 235 -10.31 6.31 -1.20
CA ASN A 235 -11.16 5.44 -0.42
C ASN A 235 -11.19 4.05 -1.06
N ARG A 236 -11.17 3.00 -0.23
CA ARG A 236 -11.38 1.64 -0.71
C ARG A 236 -12.82 1.51 -1.22
N TYR A 237 -12.99 0.80 -2.33
CA TYR A 237 -14.31 0.47 -2.86
C TYR A 237 -14.33 -0.97 -3.37
N ASP A 238 -15.52 -1.57 -3.39
CA ASP A 238 -15.72 -2.87 -4.00
C ASP A 238 -16.01 -2.67 -5.49
N ALA A 239 -15.03 -2.95 -6.34
CA ALA A 239 -15.25 -2.90 -7.78
C ALA A 239 -16.17 -4.04 -8.22
N PRO A 240 -17.19 -3.77 -9.05
CA PRO A 240 -17.92 -4.82 -9.74
C PRO A 240 -16.95 -5.70 -10.52
N ARG A 241 -17.26 -7.00 -10.66
CA ARG A 241 -16.47 -7.90 -11.51
C ARG A 241 -16.39 -7.28 -12.91
N ALA A 242 -15.17 -7.07 -13.39
CA ALA A 242 -14.95 -6.52 -14.71
C ALA A 242 -15.53 -7.51 -15.74
N GLU A 243 -16.57 -7.09 -16.46
CA GLU A 243 -17.16 -7.88 -17.55
C GLU A 243 -16.14 -8.09 -18.68
N PHE A 244 -15.20 -7.15 -18.82
CA PHE A 244 -14.14 -7.17 -19.81
C PHE A 244 -12.78 -6.91 -19.15
N ASP A 245 -11.81 -7.76 -19.46
CA ASP A 245 -10.39 -7.59 -19.14
C ASP A 245 -9.70 -6.91 -20.33
N CYS A 246 -9.17 -5.70 -20.11
CA CYS A 246 -8.62 -4.85 -21.17
C CYS A 246 -7.13 -4.61 -20.98
N GLU A 247 -6.31 -5.17 -21.87
CA GLU A 247 -4.86 -4.96 -21.88
C GLU A 247 -4.46 -3.94 -22.96
N GLN A 248 -3.51 -3.05 -22.65
CA GLN A 248 -2.93 -2.14 -23.61
C GLN A 248 -1.79 -2.82 -24.37
N THR A 249 -1.97 -3.05 -25.67
CA THR A 249 -0.95 -3.67 -26.54
C THR A 249 -0.27 -2.62 -27.42
N LEU A 250 1.01 -2.83 -27.73
CA LEU A 250 1.80 -1.91 -28.58
C LEU A 250 1.31 -1.88 -30.04
N SER A 251 0.79 -3.00 -30.55
CA SER A 251 0.42 -3.14 -31.97
C SER A 251 -1.06 -2.91 -32.25
N ARG A 252 -1.94 -3.13 -31.27
CA ARG A 252 -3.40 -3.11 -31.46
C ARG A 252 -4.13 -2.12 -30.55
N GLY A 253 -3.40 -1.34 -29.75
CA GLY A 253 -4.02 -0.47 -28.76
C GLY A 253 -4.66 -1.27 -27.63
N ARG A 254 -5.74 -0.75 -27.04
CA ARG A 254 -6.46 -1.42 -25.94
C ARG A 254 -7.31 -2.57 -26.50
N VAL A 255 -6.97 -3.80 -26.13
CA VAL A 255 -7.70 -5.02 -26.50
C VAL A 255 -8.44 -5.52 -25.28
N CYS A 256 -9.75 -5.74 -25.41
CA CYS A 256 -10.59 -6.22 -24.33
C CYS A 256 -11.09 -7.64 -24.64
N SER A 257 -10.95 -8.56 -23.69
CA SER A 257 -11.57 -9.89 -23.71
C SER A 257 -12.64 -9.98 -22.64
N GLN A 258 -13.71 -10.74 -22.89
CA GLN A 258 -14.73 -10.97 -21.86
C GLN A 258 -14.15 -11.85 -20.75
N ALA A 259 -14.27 -11.43 -19.49
CA ALA A 259 -13.75 -12.20 -18.37
C ALA A 259 -14.51 -13.54 -18.27
N GLY A 260 -13.81 -14.66 -18.51
CA GLY A 260 -14.38 -16.01 -18.40
C GLY A 260 -14.66 -16.76 -19.71
N SER A 261 -14.25 -16.27 -20.89
CA SER A 261 -14.23 -17.09 -22.11
C SER A 261 -13.03 -18.05 -22.08
N PRO A 262 -13.22 -19.39 -22.09
CA PRO A 262 -12.12 -20.31 -22.32
C PRO A 262 -11.55 -20.09 -23.72
N GLN A 263 -10.21 -20.03 -23.84
CA GLN A 263 -9.53 -20.16 -25.13
C GLN A 263 -9.65 -21.59 -25.66
#